data_AF-A0AAP9Y336-F1
#
_entry.id   AF-A0AAP9Y336-F1
#
_cell.length_a   1.000
_cell.length_b   1.000
_cell.length_c   1.000
_cell.angle_alpha   90.00
_cell.angle_beta   90.00
_cell.angle_gamma   90.00
#
_symmetry.space_group_name_H-M   'P 1'
#
loop_
_entity.id
_entity.type
_entity.pdbx_description
1 polymer ?
#
loop_
_entity_poly.entity_id
_entity_poly.type
_entity_poly.pdbx_seq_one_letter_code
_entity_poly.pdbx_strand_id
1 'polypeptide(L)'
;MNQKVIVRPQGAAGEAPAAPLTPSQTVISQGASEVTVVDTAGRAIVLRKPGPLARLRFIDAMGESSANKLWAGTVWPLMFVVSIDGVPVPPPAQKAQIEALYQRLDEHGYEALSEGVSAHFSAEQSSVDEDLAKKS
;
A
#
# COMPACT_ATOMS: atom_id res chain seq x y z
N MET A 1 63.17 18.07 28.12
CA MET A 1 63.74 18.83 26.98
C MET A 1 62.55 19.39 26.20
N ASN A 2 62.22 20.66 26.41
CA ASN A 2 61.08 21.35 25.77
C ASN A 2 61.58 22.14 24.56
N GLN A 3 60.93 22.02 23.41
CA GLN A 3 60.92 23.01 22.31
C GLN A 3 59.91 22.54 21.24
N LYS A 4 59.17 23.39 20.53
CA LYS A 4 58.72 24.76 20.75
C LYS A 4 57.52 24.90 19.80
N VAL A 5 56.47 25.50 20.31
CA VAL A 5 55.24 25.91 19.64
C VAL A 5 55.49 26.69 18.34
N ILE A 6 54.75 26.38 17.27
CA ILE A 6 54.35 27.34 16.23
C ILE A 6 52.84 27.15 16.00
N VAL A 7 52.08 28.25 16.09
CA VAL A 7 50.62 28.30 16.03
C VAL A 7 50.18 29.02 14.74
N ARG A 8 49.12 28.46 14.10
CA ARG A 8 48.05 29.11 13.26
C ARG A 8 48.35 29.47 11.79
N PRO A 9 47.30 29.70 10.92
CA PRO A 9 45.91 29.19 10.91
C PRO A 9 45.36 28.75 9.51
N GLN A 10 44.26 27.98 9.54
CA GLN A 10 43.03 28.04 8.71
C GLN A 10 43.07 28.14 7.16
N GLY A 11 42.37 27.20 6.50
CA GLY A 11 41.84 27.28 5.13
C GLY A 11 41.68 25.87 4.51
N ALA A 12 40.54 25.18 4.67
CA ALA A 12 39.35 25.22 3.80
C ALA A 12 39.54 24.48 2.46
N ALA A 13 38.95 23.28 2.32
CA ALA A 13 38.36 22.67 1.12
C ALA A 13 38.11 21.17 1.41
N GLY A 14 36.93 20.58 1.33
CA GLY A 14 35.59 21.07 1.07
C GLY A 14 34.68 19.88 1.35
N GLU A 15 33.67 20.08 2.20
CA GLU A 15 32.53 19.18 2.32
C GLU A 15 31.96 18.93 0.92
N ALA A 16 31.93 17.66 0.51
CA ALA A 16 31.17 17.26 -0.66
C ALA A 16 29.71 17.64 -0.41
N PRO A 17 29.07 18.45 -1.27
CA PRO A 17 27.67 18.80 -1.08
C PRO A 17 26.84 17.52 -1.22
N ALA A 18 26.11 17.17 -0.16
CA ALA A 18 25.05 16.17 -0.23
C ALA A 18 24.13 16.53 -1.40
N ALA A 19 24.09 15.67 -2.41
CA ALA A 19 23.30 15.89 -3.61
C ALA A 19 21.83 16.15 -3.21
N PRO A 20 21.18 17.18 -3.76
CA PRO A 20 19.77 17.41 -3.48
C PRO A 20 18.96 16.22 -3.98
N LEU A 21 18.11 15.68 -3.11
CA LEU A 21 17.14 14.64 -3.44
C LEU A 21 16.40 15.07 -4.72
N THR A 22 16.57 14.30 -5.79
CA THR A 22 15.90 14.56 -7.07
C THR A 22 14.38 14.53 -6.88
N PRO A 23 13.58 15.30 -7.65
CA PRO A 23 12.11 15.31 -7.56
C PRO A 23 11.48 13.92 -7.70
N SER A 24 12.17 12.97 -8.35
CA SER A 24 11.78 11.55 -8.42
C SER A 24 11.68 10.88 -7.05
N GLN A 25 12.39 11.37 -6.04
CA GLN A 25 12.42 10.82 -4.68
C GLN A 25 11.33 11.43 -3.77
N THR A 26 10.81 12.60 -4.10
CA THR A 26 9.70 13.25 -3.38
C THR A 26 8.33 12.66 -3.73
N VAL A 27 8.18 12.07 -4.92
CA VAL A 27 6.92 11.41 -5.34
C VAL A 27 6.65 10.11 -4.55
N ILE A 28 7.67 9.52 -3.91
CA ILE A 28 7.58 8.25 -3.18
C ILE A 28 6.80 8.42 -1.85
N SER A 29 6.67 9.64 -1.32
CA SER A 29 6.05 9.88 -0.01
C SER A 29 4.63 10.46 -0.04
N GLN A 30 3.99 10.61 -1.20
CA GLN A 30 2.67 11.24 -1.25
C GLN A 30 1.55 10.22 -1.50
N GLY A 31 0.99 9.70 -0.39
CA GLY A 31 -0.47 9.78 -0.26
C GLY A 31 -1.28 8.50 -0.01
N ALA A 32 -0.68 7.38 0.39
CA ALA A 32 -1.44 6.31 1.04
C ALA A 32 -0.50 5.44 1.87
N SER A 33 -0.91 5.07 3.08
CA SER A 33 -0.22 4.10 3.92
C SER A 33 -0.24 2.74 3.22
N GLU A 34 0.75 2.48 2.39
CA GLU A 34 0.99 1.17 1.79
C GLU A 34 1.56 0.25 2.87
N VAL A 35 1.03 -0.96 2.94
CA VAL A 35 1.45 -1.99 3.87
C VAL A 35 1.94 -3.16 3.05
N THR A 36 3.15 -3.64 3.33
CA THR A 36 3.65 -4.86 2.71
C THR A 36 3.40 -6.03 3.65
N VAL A 37 2.72 -7.06 3.17
CA VAL A 37 2.56 -8.35 3.85
C VAL A 37 3.31 -9.41 3.08
N VAL A 38 3.84 -10.40 3.79
CA VAL A 38 4.55 -11.53 3.20
C VAL A 38 3.71 -12.77 3.43
N ASP A 39 3.42 -13.51 2.36
CA ASP A 39 2.67 -14.76 2.48
C ASP A 39 3.58 -15.94 2.83
N THR A 40 2.99 -17.09 3.16
CA THR A 40 3.75 -18.30 3.54
C THR A 40 4.57 -18.88 2.40
N ALA A 41 4.23 -18.58 1.13
CA ALA A 41 5.06 -18.91 -0.04
C ALA A 41 6.24 -17.93 -0.23
N GLY A 42 6.35 -16.88 0.58
CA GLY A 42 7.44 -15.91 0.55
C GLY A 42 7.27 -14.75 -0.43
N ARG A 43 6.06 -14.52 -0.97
CA ARG A 43 5.80 -13.40 -1.88
C ARG A 43 5.49 -12.14 -1.09
N ALA A 44 5.93 -11.01 -1.61
CA ALA A 44 5.62 -9.70 -1.03
C ALA A 44 4.37 -9.09 -1.68
N ILE A 45 3.31 -8.91 -0.91
CA ILE A 45 2.05 -8.32 -1.37
C ILE A 45 1.92 -6.92 -0.79
N VAL A 46 1.85 -5.90 -1.64
CA VAL A 46 1.65 -4.52 -1.22
C VAL A 46 0.16 -4.21 -1.21
N LEU A 47 -0.33 -3.73 -0.07
CA LEU A 47 -1.71 -3.41 0.20
C LEU A 47 -1.90 -1.91 0.41
N ARG A 48 -3.03 -1.39 -0.03
CA ARG A 48 -3.37 0.03 0.14
C ARG A 48 -4.88 0.19 0.34
N LYS A 49 -5.27 1.14 1.17
CA LYS A 49 -6.68 1.49 1.34
C LYS A 49 -7.26 2.00 0.00
N PRO A 50 -8.28 1.33 -0.57
CA PRO A 50 -8.91 1.76 -1.81
C PRO A 50 -9.74 3.02 -1.58
N GLY A 51 -9.63 3.97 -2.51
CA GLY A 51 -10.47 5.17 -2.53
C GLY A 51 -11.93 4.86 -2.89
N PRO A 52 -12.88 5.78 -2.65
CA PRO A 52 -14.31 5.56 -2.90
C PRO A 52 -14.63 5.16 -4.34
N LEU A 53 -13.98 5.80 -5.32
CA LEU A 53 -14.17 5.48 -6.74
C LEU A 53 -13.69 4.05 -7.09
N ALA A 54 -12.61 3.58 -6.48
CA ALA A 54 -12.11 2.23 -6.71
C ALA A 54 -13.10 1.18 -6.20
N ARG A 55 -13.77 1.45 -5.06
CA ARG A 55 -14.82 0.57 -4.53
C ARG A 55 -16.02 0.47 -5.47
N LEU A 56 -16.51 1.60 -5.98
CA LEU A 56 -17.62 1.62 -6.95
C LEU A 56 -17.26 0.85 -8.22
N ARG A 57 -16.07 1.10 -8.79
CA ARG A 57 -15.60 0.35 -9.96
C ARG A 57 -15.43 -1.14 -9.70
N PHE A 58 -15.04 -1.53 -8.49
CA PHE A 58 -14.95 -2.94 -8.12
C PHE A 58 -16.34 -3.58 -8.04
N ILE A 59 -17.35 -2.87 -7.52
CA ILE A 59 -18.76 -3.33 -7.55
C ILE A 59 -19.24 -3.51 -8.99
N ASP A 60 -18.95 -2.55 -9.87
CA ASP A 60 -19.27 -2.67 -11.30
C ASP A 60 -18.55 -3.86 -11.94
N ALA A 61 -17.27 -4.07 -11.61
CA ALA A 61 -16.48 -5.19 -12.11
C ALA A 61 -17.04 -6.57 -11.68
N MET A 62 -17.63 -6.64 -10.49
CA MET A 62 -18.32 -7.84 -9.99
C MET A 62 -19.61 -8.15 -10.78
N GLY A 63 -20.28 -7.13 -11.32
CA GLY A 63 -21.53 -7.28 -12.06
C GLY A 63 -22.60 -8.00 -11.26
N GLU A 64 -23.32 -8.94 -11.90
CA GLU A 64 -24.38 -9.73 -11.25
C GLU A 64 -23.87 -10.56 -10.06
N SER A 65 -22.59 -10.94 -10.05
CA SER A 65 -22.01 -11.73 -8.95
C SER A 65 -21.92 -10.94 -7.63
N SER A 66 -22.07 -9.62 -7.67
CA SER A 66 -22.21 -8.78 -6.47
C SER A 66 -23.44 -9.11 -5.63
N ALA A 67 -24.50 -9.69 -6.22
CA ALA A 67 -25.69 -10.13 -5.50
C ALA A 67 -25.43 -11.37 -4.62
N ASN A 68 -24.41 -12.17 -4.96
CA ASN A 68 -23.98 -13.28 -4.12
C ASN A 68 -23.08 -12.75 -3.00
N LYS A 69 -23.67 -12.52 -1.82
CA LYS A 69 -22.97 -11.98 -0.65
C LYS A 69 -21.73 -12.77 -0.25
N LEU A 70 -21.76 -14.10 -0.37
CA LEU A 70 -20.62 -14.95 -0.06
C LEU A 70 -19.47 -14.65 -1.02
N TRP A 71 -19.76 -14.70 -2.33
CA TRP A 71 -18.75 -14.42 -3.35
C TRP A 71 -18.21 -13.00 -3.25
N ALA A 72 -19.09 -12.00 -3.11
CA ALA A 72 -18.71 -10.60 -2.97
C ALA A 72 -17.83 -10.37 -1.73
N GLY A 73 -18.17 -10.99 -0.59
CA GLY A 73 -17.36 -10.93 0.62
C GLY A 73 -15.97 -11.55 0.46
N THR A 74 -15.87 -12.66 -0.27
CA THR A 74 -14.60 -13.32 -0.57
C THR A 74 -13.70 -12.48 -1.48
N VAL A 75 -14.25 -11.84 -2.50
CA VAL A 75 -13.40 -11.06 -3.43
C VAL A 75 -13.13 -9.64 -2.96
N TRP A 76 -13.87 -9.14 -1.96
CA TRP A 76 -13.73 -7.76 -1.47
C TRP A 76 -12.30 -7.39 -1.05
N PRO A 77 -11.54 -8.21 -0.31
CA PRO A 77 -10.18 -7.87 0.09
C PRO A 77 -9.23 -7.68 -1.10
N LEU A 78 -9.51 -8.29 -2.26
CA LEU A 78 -8.64 -8.21 -3.44
C LEU A 78 -8.45 -6.78 -3.95
N MET A 79 -9.41 -5.86 -3.70
CA MET A 79 -9.29 -4.47 -4.14
C MET A 79 -8.17 -3.69 -3.42
N PHE A 80 -7.65 -4.23 -2.31
CA PHE A 80 -6.57 -3.61 -1.55
C PHE A 80 -5.19 -3.91 -2.16
N VAL A 81 -5.09 -4.91 -3.03
CA VAL A 81 -3.81 -5.33 -3.64
C VAL A 81 -3.33 -4.29 -4.65
N VAL A 82 -2.10 -3.81 -4.47
CA VAL A 82 -1.43 -2.86 -5.37
C VAL A 82 -0.34 -3.54 -6.18
N SER A 83 0.43 -4.43 -5.56
CA SER A 83 1.47 -5.19 -6.25
C SER A 83 1.72 -6.53 -5.58
N ILE A 84 2.27 -7.46 -6.35
CA ILE A 84 2.70 -8.79 -5.90
C ILE A 84 4.12 -8.99 -6.43
N ASP A 85 5.09 -9.20 -5.54
CA ASP A 85 6.52 -9.33 -5.84
C ASP A 85 7.09 -8.16 -6.65
N GLY A 86 6.66 -6.93 -6.30
CA GLY A 86 7.05 -5.71 -7.00
C GLY A 86 6.40 -5.54 -8.38
N VAL A 87 5.60 -6.50 -8.85
CA VAL A 87 4.83 -6.39 -10.08
C VAL A 87 3.50 -5.68 -9.78
N PRO A 88 3.25 -4.48 -10.34
CA PRO A 88 2.01 -3.76 -10.11
C PRO A 88 0.81 -4.53 -10.64
N VAL A 89 -0.25 -4.57 -9.85
CA VAL A 89 -1.54 -5.17 -10.18
C VAL A 89 -2.53 -4.04 -10.42
N PRO A 90 -3.00 -3.83 -11.67
CA PRO A 90 -4.03 -2.85 -11.93
C PRO A 90 -5.35 -3.29 -11.27
N PRO A 91 -6.19 -2.33 -10.83
CA PRO A 91 -7.49 -2.65 -10.26
C PRO A 91 -8.34 -3.39 -11.32
N PRO A 92 -8.97 -4.52 -10.97
CA PRO A 92 -9.74 -5.31 -11.92
C PRO A 92 -10.99 -4.55 -12.37
N ALA A 93 -11.26 -4.61 -13.67
CA ALA A 93 -12.38 -3.94 -14.34
C ALA A 93 -13.54 -4.89 -14.67
N GLN A 94 -13.35 -6.21 -14.53
CA GLN A 94 -14.35 -7.23 -14.83
C GLN A 94 -14.13 -8.49 -14.00
N LYS A 95 -15.19 -9.27 -13.80
CA LYS A 95 -15.19 -10.51 -13.00
C LYS A 95 -14.02 -11.45 -13.31
N ALA A 96 -13.74 -11.71 -14.59
CA ALA A 96 -12.64 -12.60 -14.99
C ALA A 96 -11.26 -12.14 -14.47
N GLN A 97 -11.04 -10.82 -14.34
CA GLN A 97 -9.79 -10.28 -13.79
C GLN A 97 -9.72 -10.43 -12.27
N ILE A 98 -10.87 -10.37 -11.59
CA ILE A 98 -10.99 -10.65 -10.15
C ILE A 98 -10.63 -12.11 -9.89
N GLU A 99 -11.20 -13.03 -10.67
CA GLU A 99 -10.93 -14.48 -10.57
C GLU A 99 -9.46 -14.80 -10.88
N ALA A 100 -8.88 -14.17 -11.91
CA ALA A 100 -7.47 -14.33 -12.23
C ALA A 100 -6.55 -13.82 -11.11
N LEU A 101 -6.90 -12.69 -10.46
CA LEU A 101 -6.15 -12.17 -9.32
C LEU A 101 -6.25 -13.11 -8.12
N TYR A 102 -7.45 -13.62 -7.82
CA TYR A 102 -7.65 -14.60 -6.76
C TYR A 102 -6.82 -15.86 -7.01
N GLN A 103 -6.86 -16.40 -8.24
CA GLN A 103 -6.06 -17.56 -8.64
C GLN A 103 -4.55 -17.30 -8.55
N ARG A 104 -4.09 -16.10 -8.91
CA ARG A 104 -2.66 -15.72 -8.80
C ARG A 104 -2.20 -15.69 -7.34
N LEU A 105 -3.05 -15.23 -6.43
CA LEU A 105 -2.76 -15.20 -5.00
C LEU A 105 -2.81 -16.58 -4.36
N ASP A 106 -3.67 -17.46 -4.87
CA ASP A 106 -3.91 -18.77 -4.28
C ASP A 106 -4.37 -18.64 -2.80
N GLU A 107 -4.59 -19.76 -2.11
CA GLU A 107 -4.95 -19.81 -0.69
C GLU A 107 -3.96 -19.04 0.20
N HIS A 108 -2.65 -19.25 0.01
CA HIS A 108 -1.64 -18.63 0.88
C HIS A 108 -1.60 -17.10 0.77
N GLY A 109 -1.70 -16.58 -0.46
CA GLY A 109 -1.69 -15.14 -0.70
C GLY A 109 -3.00 -14.49 -0.27
N TYR A 110 -4.12 -15.20 -0.42
CA TYR A 110 -5.42 -14.72 0.02
C TYR A 110 -5.52 -14.65 1.55
N GLU A 111 -4.99 -15.63 2.26
CA GLU A 111 -4.92 -15.62 3.73
C GLU A 111 -4.12 -14.41 4.23
N ALA A 112 -2.89 -14.25 3.75
CA ALA A 112 -2.02 -13.12 4.11
C ALA A 112 -2.64 -11.76 3.77
N LEU A 113 -3.35 -11.67 2.64
CA LEU A 113 -4.13 -10.50 2.25
C LEU A 113 -5.25 -10.21 3.26
N SER A 114 -6.06 -11.21 3.60
CA SER A 114 -7.22 -11.06 4.49
C SER A 114 -6.77 -10.63 5.89
N GLU A 115 -5.73 -11.26 6.42
CA GLU A 115 -5.11 -10.88 7.70
C GLU A 115 -4.51 -9.48 7.65
N GLY A 116 -3.77 -9.16 6.59
CA GLY A 116 -3.19 -7.84 6.37
C GLY A 116 -4.24 -6.73 6.32
N VAL A 117 -5.36 -6.98 5.63
CA VAL A 117 -6.48 -6.04 5.58
C VAL A 117 -7.13 -5.90 6.96
N SER A 118 -7.33 -6.99 7.68
CA SER A 118 -7.90 -6.96 9.03
C SER A 118 -7.01 -6.17 10.00
N ALA A 119 -5.71 -6.47 10.03
CA ALA A 119 -4.76 -5.86 10.95
C ALA A 119 -4.53 -4.36 10.69
N HIS A 120 -4.49 -3.94 9.42
CA HIS A 120 -4.09 -2.58 9.06
C HIS A 120 -5.23 -1.65 8.65
N PHE A 121 -6.37 -2.19 8.19
CA PHE A 121 -7.46 -1.40 7.62
C PHE A 121 -8.83 -1.63 8.29
N SER A 122 -8.95 -2.57 9.24
CA SER A 122 -10.23 -2.85 9.93
C SER A 122 -10.58 -1.87 11.06
N ALA A 123 -9.63 -1.08 11.56
CA ALA A 123 -9.84 -0.13 12.68
C ALA A 123 -10.51 1.20 12.28
N GLU A 124 -10.71 1.45 10.99
CA GLU A 124 -11.22 2.72 10.44
C GLU A 124 -12.66 2.60 9.89
N GLN A 125 -13.46 1.68 10.42
CA GLN A 125 -14.93 1.78 10.30
C GLN A 125 -15.53 2.75 11.33
N SER A 126 -14.77 3.18 12.34
CA SER A 126 -15.30 3.98 13.46
C SER A 126 -15.39 5.50 13.20
N SER A 127 -14.76 6.03 12.15
CA SER A 127 -14.62 7.50 11.97
C SER A 127 -15.44 8.09 10.81
N VAL A 128 -16.01 7.25 9.93
CA VAL A 128 -16.82 7.74 8.79
C VAL A 128 -18.32 7.75 9.11
N ASP A 129 -18.76 7.05 10.17
CA ASP A 129 -20.17 7.01 10.59
C ASP A 129 -20.53 8.13 11.59
N GLU A 130 -19.58 8.63 12.39
CA GLU A 130 -19.88 9.62 13.44
C GLU A 130 -20.24 11.02 12.89
N ASP A 131 -19.82 11.37 11.67
CA ASP A 131 -20.14 12.66 11.04
C ASP A 131 -21.54 12.66 10.37
N LEU A 132 -22.07 11.48 10.02
CA LEU A 132 -23.41 11.32 9.45
C LEU A 132 -24.50 11.15 10.52
N ALA A 133 -24.16 10.57 11.68
CA ALA A 133 -25.10 10.36 12.79
C ALA A 133 -25.44 11.63 13.59
N LYS A 134 -24.68 12.73 13.46
CA LYS A 134 -24.98 14.02 14.13
C LYS A 134 -25.89 14.95 13.32
N LYS A 135 -26.35 14.53 12.14
CA LYS A 135 -27.15 15.37 11.23
C LYS A 135 -28.54 14.81 10.89
N SER A 136 -28.99 13.77 11.59
CA SER A 136 -30.35 13.20 11.49
C SER A 136 -31.16 13.47 12.74
#